data_AF-A0A4Q3T0P2-F1
#
_entry.id   AF-A0A4Q3T0P2-F1
#
_cell.length_a   1.000
_cell.length_b   1.000
_cell.length_c   1.000
_cell.angle_alpha   90.00
_cell.angle_beta   90.00
_cell.angle_gamma   90.00
#
_symmetry.space_group_name_H-M   'P 1'
#
loop_
_entity.id
_entity.type
_entity.pdbx_description
1 polymer ?
#
loop_
_entity_poly.entity_id
_entity_poly.type
_entity_poly.pdbx_seq_one_letter_code
_entity_poly.pdbx_strand_id
1 'polypeptide(L)'
;LGEPMLRATRLGGLTLFTAQRPGGSPAAFAGGGAALRLAPLSPQVLLERLAQASAKATRAARRLIPFEADASPESSAVVADAAIVTAEAVVRLSRRPDGRSLLGRLKKVKLVEGSKPAVALHGSEMRITVSPDDGLAGRPSSDRIMQAAGAR
;
A
#
# COMPACT_ATOMS: atom_id res chain seq x y z
N LEU A 1 26.73 7.89 6.44
CA LEU A 1 26.91 7.61 7.90
C LEU A 1 26.26 8.76 8.65
N GLY A 2 25.29 8.48 9.55
CA GLY A 2 24.55 9.51 10.29
C GLY A 2 23.04 9.59 10.00
N GLU A 3 22.52 8.76 9.10
CA GLU A 3 21.08 8.67 8.87
C GLU A 3 20.39 7.91 10.01
N PRO A 4 19.17 8.31 10.40
CA PRO A 4 18.41 7.59 11.42
C PRO A 4 18.10 6.16 10.96
N MET A 5 18.34 5.19 11.83
CA MET A 5 18.06 3.77 11.57
C MET A 5 17.13 3.22 12.64
N LEU A 6 16.06 2.54 12.22
CA LEU A 6 15.21 1.77 13.12
C LEU A 6 15.55 0.30 13.00
N ARG A 7 16.02 -0.32 14.09
CA ARG A 7 16.28 -1.76 14.17
C ARG A 7 15.15 -2.46 14.89
N ALA A 8 14.53 -3.44 14.23
CA ALA A 8 13.61 -4.37 14.87
C ALA A 8 14.33 -5.69 15.20
N THR A 9 14.08 -6.21 16.40
CA THR A 9 14.59 -7.52 16.85
C THR A 9 13.53 -8.60 16.67
N ARG A 10 13.93 -9.88 16.65
CA ARG A 10 12.97 -11.01 16.57
C ARG A 10 12.01 -11.09 17.75
N LEU A 11 12.38 -10.53 18.90
CA LEU A 11 11.54 -10.46 20.11
C LEU A 11 10.59 -9.25 20.09
N GLY A 12 10.55 -8.47 19.01
CA GLY A 12 9.65 -7.32 18.86
C GLY A 12 10.17 -6.00 19.44
N GLY A 13 11.36 -6.00 20.06
CA GLY A 13 11.99 -4.75 20.52
C GLY A 13 12.46 -3.88 19.36
N LEU A 14 12.25 -2.56 19.48
CA LEU A 14 12.70 -1.55 18.53
C LEU A 14 13.83 -0.69 19.14
N THR A 15 14.85 -0.38 18.34
CA THR A 15 15.94 0.54 18.72
C THR A 15 16.13 1.58 17.63
N LEU A 16 16.03 2.86 17.99
CA LEU A 16 16.28 3.99 17.09
C LEU A 16 17.73 4.48 17.26
N PHE A 17 18.49 4.45 16.17
CA PHE A 17 19.84 5.00 16.10
C PHE A 17 19.77 6.35 15.39
N THR A 18 20.38 7.40 15.95
CA THR A 18 20.46 8.73 15.34
C THR A 18 21.88 9.28 15.46
N ALA A 19 22.19 10.36 14.75
CA ALA A 19 23.47 11.04 14.89
C ALA A 19 23.74 11.51 16.34
N GLN A 20 22.70 11.92 17.08
CA GLN A 20 22.79 12.35 18.49
C GLN A 20 22.81 11.19 19.49
N ARG A 21 22.30 10.02 19.10
CA ARG A 21 22.23 8.79 19.91
C ARG A 21 22.83 7.61 19.12
N PRO A 22 24.15 7.59 18.85
CA PRO A 22 24.77 6.55 18.02
C PRO A 22 24.75 5.16 18.68
N GLY A 23 24.67 5.09 20.02
CA GLY A 23 24.47 3.83 20.75
C GLY A 23 23.05 3.26 20.68
N GLY A 24 22.11 3.99 20.07
CA GLY A 24 20.70 3.62 19.98
C GLY A 24 19.90 4.04 21.21
N SER A 25 18.60 4.26 20.99
CA SER A 25 17.61 4.49 22.04
C SER A 25 16.53 3.41 21.94
N PRO A 26 16.20 2.69 23.03
CA PRO A 26 15.07 1.77 23.02
C PRO A 26 13.79 2.56 22.72
N ALA A 27 12.99 2.06 21.78
CA ALA A 27 11.71 2.64 21.45
C ALA A 27 10.61 1.74 22.02
N ALA A 28 9.71 2.35 22.79
CA ALA A 28 8.49 1.73 23.27
C ALA A 28 7.28 2.45 22.66
N PHE A 29 6.14 1.78 22.61
CA PHE A 29 4.89 2.41 22.20
C PHE A 29 4.52 3.49 23.21
N ALA A 30 4.48 4.75 22.76
CA ALA A 30 4.19 5.92 23.60
C ALA A 30 2.77 6.47 23.38
N GLY A 31 1.94 5.79 22.58
CA GLY A 31 0.62 6.26 22.14
C GLY A 31 0.55 6.54 20.64
N GLY A 32 -0.63 6.95 20.18
CA GLY A 32 -0.86 7.35 18.78
C GLY A 32 -0.35 8.77 18.51
N GLY A 33 0.32 8.96 17.37
CA GLY A 33 0.70 10.28 16.86
C GLY A 33 -0.34 10.85 15.88
N ALA A 34 -0.15 12.12 15.49
CA ALA A 34 -0.95 12.71 14.41
C ALA A 34 -0.73 11.97 13.08
N ALA A 35 -1.77 11.92 12.24
CA ALA A 35 -1.70 11.30 10.94
C ALA A 35 -0.62 11.96 10.05
N LEU A 36 0.22 11.13 9.44
CA LEU A 36 1.21 11.59 8.47
C LEU A 36 0.50 11.93 7.16
N ARG A 37 0.39 13.22 6.85
CA ARG A 37 -0.26 13.69 5.63
C ARG A 37 0.76 13.83 4.51
N LEU A 38 0.41 13.29 3.35
CA LEU A 38 1.18 13.47 2.12
C LEU A 38 0.71 14.76 1.41
N ALA A 39 1.62 15.39 0.68
CA ALA A 39 1.26 16.53 -0.16
C ALA A 39 0.33 16.07 -1.30
N PRO A 40 -0.76 16.80 -1.60
CA PRO A 40 -1.63 16.52 -2.74
C PRO A 40 -0.83 16.41 -4.04
N LEU A 41 -1.25 15.48 -4.91
CA LEU A 41 -0.68 15.29 -6.24
C LEU A 41 -1.52 16.02 -7.29
N SER A 42 -0.86 16.47 -8.35
CA SER A 42 -1.59 16.91 -9.54
C SER A 42 -2.26 15.71 -10.23
N PRO A 43 -3.36 15.91 -10.98
CA PRO A 43 -4.01 14.83 -11.72
C PRO A 43 -3.07 14.07 -12.66
N GLN A 44 -2.14 14.79 -13.32
CA GLN A 44 -1.13 14.21 -14.21
C GLN A 44 -0.21 13.24 -13.45
N VAL A 45 0.33 13.67 -12.29
CA VAL A 45 1.21 12.83 -11.47
C VAL A 45 0.46 11.62 -10.93
N LEU A 46 -0.79 11.79 -10.49
CA LEU A 46 -1.62 10.67 -10.07
C LEU A 46 -1.80 9.64 -11.19
N LEU A 47 -2.16 10.09 -12.40
CA LEU A 47 -2.32 9.21 -13.56
C LEU A 47 -1.03 8.43 -13.87
N GLU A 48 0.12 9.10 -13.83
CA GLU A 48 1.43 8.45 -14.00
C GLU A 48 1.68 7.38 -12.94
N ARG A 49 1.34 7.63 -11.67
CA ARG A 49 1.49 6.64 -10.59
C ARG A 49 0.58 5.44 -10.78
N LEU A 50 -0.67 5.65 -11.21
CA LEU A 50 -1.60 4.57 -11.53
C LEU A 50 -1.10 3.73 -12.71
N ALA A 51 -0.58 4.39 -13.76
CA ALA A 51 0.01 3.70 -14.91
C ALA A 51 1.25 2.87 -14.51
N GLN A 52 2.12 3.41 -13.66
CA GLN A 52 3.29 2.68 -13.13
C GLN A 52 2.87 1.45 -12.32
N ALA A 53 1.88 1.59 -11.44
CA ALA A 53 1.33 0.49 -10.65
C ALA A 53 0.69 -0.60 -11.55
N SER A 54 -0.13 -0.18 -12.51
CA SER A 54 -0.75 -1.05 -13.51
C SER A 54 0.29 -1.83 -14.33
N ALA A 55 1.34 -1.17 -14.81
CA ALA A 55 2.41 -1.82 -15.56
C ALA A 55 3.18 -2.85 -14.72
N LYS A 56 3.41 -2.56 -13.44
CA LYS A 56 4.04 -3.50 -12.50
C LYS A 56 3.15 -4.73 -12.25
N ALA A 57 1.87 -4.52 -11.97
CA ALA A 57 0.90 -5.58 -11.75
C ALA A 57 0.69 -6.46 -13.01
N THR A 58 0.55 -5.81 -14.16
CA THR A 58 0.36 -6.47 -15.46
C THR A 58 1.52 -7.39 -15.81
N ARG A 59 2.76 -6.95 -15.62
CA ARG A 59 3.95 -7.78 -15.83
C ARG A 59 3.97 -9.01 -14.92
N ALA A 60 3.62 -8.84 -13.65
CA ALA A 60 3.58 -9.94 -12.69
C ALA A 60 2.47 -10.96 -13.00
N ALA A 61 1.31 -10.49 -13.44
CA ALA A 61 0.17 -11.33 -13.80
C ALA A 61 0.25 -11.91 -15.22
N ARG A 62 1.15 -11.41 -16.07
CA ARG A 62 1.25 -11.72 -17.51
C ARG A 62 -0.07 -11.46 -18.27
N ARG A 63 -0.86 -10.50 -17.80
CA ARG A 63 -2.13 -10.06 -18.38
C ARG A 63 -2.42 -8.64 -17.89
N LEU A 64 -3.08 -7.84 -18.73
CA LEU A 64 -3.47 -6.47 -18.37
C LEU A 64 -4.36 -6.46 -17.13
N ILE A 65 -3.95 -5.66 -16.13
CA ILE A 65 -4.71 -5.31 -14.94
C ILE A 65 -4.67 -3.78 -14.82
N PRO A 66 -5.68 -3.05 -15.33
CA PRO A 66 -5.73 -1.61 -15.21
C PRO A 66 -6.01 -1.19 -13.76
N PHE A 67 -5.49 -0.01 -13.43
CA PHE A 67 -5.71 0.67 -12.16
C PHE A 67 -6.50 1.95 -12.44
N GLU A 68 -7.69 2.04 -11.86
CA GLU A 68 -8.60 3.17 -11.96
C GLU A 68 -8.74 3.79 -10.57
N ALA A 69 -8.89 5.12 -10.51
CA ALA A 69 -9.12 5.79 -9.24
C ALA A 69 -10.12 6.93 -9.37
N ASP A 70 -11.01 7.02 -8.40
CA ASP A 70 -11.83 8.21 -8.13
C ASP A 70 -11.22 8.90 -6.91
N ALA A 71 -10.38 9.92 -7.13
CA ALA A 71 -9.61 10.58 -6.08
C ALA A 71 -9.89 12.09 -6.04
N SER A 72 -10.08 12.62 -4.83
CA SER A 72 -10.07 14.05 -4.54
C SER A 72 -8.62 14.57 -4.49
N PRO A 73 -8.38 15.88 -4.57
CA PRO A 73 -7.06 16.46 -4.29
C PRO A 73 -6.48 15.98 -2.95
N GLU A 74 -7.32 15.88 -1.92
CA GLU A 74 -6.97 15.47 -0.56
C GLU A 74 -6.55 13.99 -0.49
N SER A 75 -7.21 13.12 -1.26
CA SER A 75 -6.92 11.67 -1.27
C SER A 75 -5.87 11.25 -2.29
N SER A 76 -5.56 12.11 -3.27
CA SER A 76 -4.68 11.82 -4.41
C SER A 76 -3.36 11.12 -4.05
N ALA A 77 -2.66 11.59 -3.03
CA ALA A 77 -1.39 11.03 -2.62
C ALA A 77 -1.51 9.66 -1.93
N VAL A 78 -2.53 9.49 -1.08
CA VAL A 78 -2.81 8.21 -0.41
C VAL A 78 -3.29 7.17 -1.42
N VAL A 79 -4.11 7.58 -2.40
CA VAL A 79 -4.53 6.74 -3.54
C VAL A 79 -3.31 6.28 -4.35
N ALA A 80 -2.40 7.18 -4.70
CA ALA A 80 -1.19 6.82 -5.44
C ALA A 80 -0.33 5.80 -4.69
N ASP A 81 -0.15 5.98 -3.37
CA ASP A 81 0.60 5.03 -2.55
C ASP A 81 -0.13 3.68 -2.42
N ALA A 82 -1.45 3.69 -2.25
CA ALA A 82 -2.27 2.49 -2.25
C ALA A 82 -2.17 1.71 -3.57
N ALA A 83 -2.07 2.40 -4.71
CA ALA A 83 -1.86 1.75 -6.00
C ALA A 83 -0.50 1.03 -6.07
N ILE A 84 0.57 1.67 -5.61
CA ILE A 84 1.92 1.08 -5.56
C ILE A 84 1.94 -0.18 -4.68
N VAL A 85 1.31 -0.10 -3.51
CA VAL A 85 1.24 -1.21 -2.53
C VAL A 85 0.38 -2.35 -3.05
N THR A 86 -0.71 -2.04 -3.74
CA THR A 86 -1.55 -3.04 -4.40
C THR A 86 -0.77 -3.75 -5.51
N ALA A 87 -0.01 -3.01 -6.32
CA ALA A 87 0.84 -3.61 -7.34
C ALA A 87 1.92 -4.52 -6.72
N GLU A 88 2.50 -4.15 -5.58
CA GLU A 88 3.42 -5.03 -4.83
C GLU A 88 2.73 -6.29 -4.31
N ALA A 89 1.51 -6.18 -3.78
CA ALA A 89 0.73 -7.35 -3.37
C ALA A 89 0.47 -8.30 -4.55
N VAL A 90 0.18 -7.76 -5.75
CA VAL A 90 0.05 -8.56 -6.99
C VAL A 90 1.36 -9.26 -7.34
N VAL A 91 2.51 -8.59 -7.22
CA VAL A 91 3.83 -9.23 -7.43
C VAL A 91 4.10 -10.34 -6.42
N ARG A 92 3.74 -10.13 -5.14
CA ARG A 92 3.88 -11.17 -4.11
C ARG A 92 2.96 -12.36 -4.41
N LEU A 93 1.72 -12.10 -4.80
CA LEU A 93 0.73 -13.11 -5.16
C LEU A 93 1.20 -13.96 -6.35
N SER A 94 1.83 -13.36 -7.37
CA SER A 94 2.31 -14.09 -8.55
C SER A 94 3.44 -15.08 -8.26
N ARG A 95 4.14 -14.92 -7.12
CA ARG A 95 5.21 -15.81 -6.66
C ARG A 95 4.69 -16.98 -5.80
N ARG A 96 3.41 -16.99 -5.43
CA ARG A 96 2.83 -18.08 -4.64
C ARG A 96 2.42 -19.27 -5.51
N PRO A 97 2.39 -20.50 -4.94
CA PRO A 97 1.93 -21.69 -5.67
C PRO A 97 0.51 -21.57 -6.23
N ASP A 98 -0.40 -20.96 -5.46
CA ASP A 98 -1.80 -20.70 -5.83
C ASP A 98 -2.00 -19.41 -6.64
N GLY A 99 -0.93 -18.63 -6.84
CA GLY A 99 -0.96 -17.27 -7.37
C GLY A 99 -1.61 -17.13 -8.74
N ARG A 100 -1.36 -18.09 -9.66
CA ARG A 100 -1.93 -18.05 -11.01
C ARG A 100 -3.46 -18.13 -10.99
N SER A 101 -4.02 -18.96 -10.13
CA SER A 101 -5.48 -19.10 -9.98
C SER A 101 -6.08 -17.81 -9.39
N LEU A 102 -5.47 -17.29 -8.33
CA LEU A 102 -5.95 -16.09 -7.65
C LEU A 102 -5.87 -14.84 -8.57
N LEU A 103 -4.77 -14.67 -9.31
CA LEU A 103 -4.61 -13.60 -10.29
C LEU A 103 -5.47 -13.76 -11.55
N GLY A 104 -5.84 -14.99 -11.91
CA GLY A 104 -6.77 -15.26 -13.01
C GLY A 104 -8.13 -14.59 -12.79
N ARG A 105 -8.54 -14.44 -11.53
CA ARG A 105 -9.80 -13.79 -11.15
C ARG A 105 -9.73 -12.26 -11.17
N LEU A 106 -8.55 -11.67 -10.97
CA LEU A 106 -8.37 -10.23 -10.85
C LEU A 106 -8.27 -9.56 -12.24
N LYS A 107 -9.34 -8.91 -12.71
CA LYS A 107 -9.34 -8.22 -14.00
C LYS A 107 -8.93 -6.75 -13.92
N LYS A 108 -9.24 -6.06 -12.83
CA LYS A 108 -8.88 -4.65 -12.62
C LYS A 108 -8.84 -4.28 -11.14
N VAL A 109 -8.19 -3.17 -10.84
CA VAL A 109 -8.15 -2.55 -9.51
C VAL A 109 -8.86 -1.22 -9.57
N LYS A 110 -9.82 -0.99 -8.68
CA LYS A 110 -10.49 0.30 -8.51
C LYS A 110 -10.18 0.87 -7.13
N LEU A 111 -9.59 2.07 -7.09
CA LEU A 111 -9.31 2.81 -5.87
C LEU A 111 -10.39 3.85 -5.65
N VAL A 112 -10.95 3.89 -4.44
CA VAL A 112 -12.03 4.80 -4.06
C VAL A 112 -11.77 5.39 -2.69
N GLU A 113 -12.31 6.58 -2.45
CA GLU A 113 -12.32 7.20 -1.13
C GLU A 113 -13.45 6.66 -0.25
N GLY A 114 -13.23 6.60 1.06
CA GLY A 114 -14.24 6.24 2.04
C GLY A 114 -13.78 6.55 3.47
N SER A 115 -14.63 6.26 4.46
CA SER A 115 -14.36 6.63 5.85
C SER A 115 -13.39 5.69 6.58
N LYS A 116 -13.07 4.53 6.02
CA LYS A 116 -12.15 3.54 6.60
C LYS A 116 -11.38 2.78 5.51
N PRO A 117 -10.10 2.46 5.73
CA PRO A 117 -9.33 1.65 4.78
C PRO A 117 -9.89 0.23 4.69
N ALA A 118 -10.23 -0.19 3.48
CA ALA A 118 -10.79 -1.52 3.21
C ALA A 118 -10.32 -2.07 1.87
N VAL A 119 -10.39 -3.40 1.74
CA VAL A 119 -10.16 -4.09 0.47
C VAL A 119 -11.19 -5.19 0.30
N ALA A 120 -11.79 -5.27 -0.88
CA ALA A 120 -12.77 -6.28 -1.22
C ALA A 120 -12.59 -6.73 -2.68
N LEU A 121 -12.77 -8.03 -2.93
CA LEU A 121 -12.81 -8.59 -4.28
C LEU A 121 -14.28 -8.80 -4.69
N HIS A 122 -14.79 -7.90 -5.54
CA HIS A 122 -16.14 -8.00 -6.09
C HIS A 122 -16.07 -8.65 -7.48
N GLY A 123 -16.31 -9.96 -7.53
CA GLY A 123 -16.18 -10.75 -8.75
C GLY A 123 -14.74 -10.74 -9.27
N SER A 124 -14.46 -9.86 -10.22
CA SER A 124 -13.11 -9.68 -10.82
C SER A 124 -12.51 -8.28 -10.62
N GLU A 125 -13.20 -7.39 -9.92
CA GLU A 125 -12.69 -6.07 -9.53
C GLU A 125 -12.20 -6.13 -8.08
N MET A 126 -10.94 -5.76 -7.85
CA MET A 126 -10.44 -5.50 -6.51
C MET A 126 -10.67 -4.03 -6.17
N ARG A 127 -11.59 -3.79 -5.25
CA ARG A 127 -11.89 -2.47 -4.72
C ARG A 127 -11.00 -2.18 -3.53
N ILE A 128 -10.22 -1.11 -3.64
CA ILE A 128 -9.37 -0.58 -2.57
C ILE A 128 -9.99 0.71 -2.09
N THR A 129 -10.44 0.73 -0.84
CA THR A 129 -10.96 1.93 -0.18
C THR A 129 -9.85 2.58 0.63
N VAL A 130 -9.62 3.87 0.43
CA VAL A 130 -8.69 4.69 1.21
C VAL A 130 -9.43 5.72 2.06
N SER A 131 -8.90 6.04 3.23
CA SER A 131 -9.38 7.05 4.19
C SER A 131 -8.37 8.19 4.29
N PRO A 132 -8.62 9.37 3.67
CA PRO A 132 -7.66 10.47 3.68
C PRO A 132 -7.43 11.05 5.08
N ASP A 133 -8.44 10.98 5.95
CA ASP A 133 -8.38 11.48 7.32
C ASP A 133 -7.30 10.77 8.17
N ASP A 134 -7.02 9.50 7.84
CA ASP A 134 -5.99 8.69 8.48
C ASP A 134 -4.59 8.92 7.89
N GLY A 135 -4.46 9.84 6.92
CA GLY A 135 -3.22 10.14 6.21
C GLY A 135 -2.62 8.90 5.54
N LEU A 136 -1.31 8.70 5.67
CA LEU A 136 -0.61 7.55 5.10
C LEU A 136 -1.11 6.19 5.63
N ALA A 137 -1.65 6.15 6.86
CA ALA A 137 -2.22 4.94 7.44
C ALA A 137 -3.61 4.60 6.86
N GLY A 138 -4.20 5.53 6.11
CA GLY A 138 -5.52 5.43 5.49
C GLY A 138 -5.61 4.49 4.30
N ARG A 139 -4.59 3.69 4.00
CA ARG A 139 -4.65 2.67 2.96
C ARG A 139 -4.51 1.25 3.53
N PRO A 140 -5.08 0.23 2.87
CA PRO A 140 -4.80 -1.15 3.23
C PRO A 140 -3.32 -1.52 3.09
N SER A 141 -2.85 -2.43 3.95
CA SER A 141 -1.54 -3.05 3.81
C SER A 141 -1.53 -4.09 2.70
N SER A 142 -0.35 -4.40 2.15
CA SER A 142 -0.21 -5.48 1.15
C SER A 142 -0.67 -6.84 1.68
N ASP A 143 -0.50 -7.11 2.98
CA ASP A 143 -1.00 -8.35 3.60
C ASP A 143 -2.54 -8.39 3.64
N ARG A 144 -3.22 -7.29 3.97
CA ARG A 144 -4.70 -7.23 3.86
C ARG A 144 -5.17 -7.44 2.42
N ILE A 145 -4.45 -6.88 1.44
CA ILE A 145 -4.77 -7.03 0.02
C ILE A 145 -4.62 -8.49 -0.42
N MET A 146 -3.55 -9.16 0.00
CA MET A 146 -3.37 -10.59 -0.27
C MET A 146 -4.47 -11.44 0.37
N GLN A 147 -4.84 -11.17 1.63
CA GLN A 147 -5.93 -11.87 2.31
C GLN A 147 -7.25 -11.74 1.55
N ALA A 148 -7.60 -10.53 1.09
CA ALA A 148 -8.81 -10.30 0.31
C ALA A 148 -8.78 -10.95 -1.08
N ALA A 149 -7.60 -11.17 -1.66
CA ALA A 149 -7.44 -11.95 -2.87
C ALA A 149 -7.68 -13.46 -2.66
N GLY A 150 -7.86 -13.91 -1.40
CA GLY A 150 -8.01 -15.31 -1.03
C GLY A 150 -6.70 -16.01 -0.69
N ALA A 151 -5.58 -15.27 -0.60
CA ALA A 151 -4.32 -15.81 -0.13
C ALA A 151 -4.33 -15.83 1.41
N ARG A 152 -4.54 -17.02 1.99
CA ARG A 152 -4.25 -17.28 3.41
C ARG A 152 -2.74 -17.46 3.62
#